data_AF-A0A957JZP7-F1
#
_entry.id   AF-A0A957JZP7-F1
#
_cell.length_a   1.000
_cell.length_b   1.000
_cell.length_c   1.000
_cell.angle_alpha   90.00
_cell.angle_beta   90.00
_cell.angle_gamma   90.00
#
_symmetry.space_group_name_H-M   'P 1'
#
loop_
_entity.id
_entity.type
_entity.pdbx_description
1 polymer ?
#
loop_
_entity_poly.entity_id
_entity_poly.type
_entity_poly.pdbx_seq_one_letter_code
_entity_poly.pdbx_strand_id
1 'polypeptide(L)'
;LFEPAEGTTQVTVPDLQGRSALTSTVGRTGSTLQIEAAGAAKPWQVLLRGVTAVTDLIGGQVESDEAGLLLKPDAGVAELTVEL
;
A
#
# COMPACT_ATOMS: atom_id res chain seq x y z
N LEU A 1 -5.89 0.66 3.65
CA LEU A 1 -6.29 1.85 2.88
C LEU A 1 -7.80 1.83 2.71
N PHE A 2 -8.48 2.90 3.08
CA PHE A 2 -9.93 3.05 2.91
C PHE A 2 -10.16 4.11 1.85
N GLU A 3 -10.88 3.76 0.78
CA GLU A 3 -11.38 4.68 -0.26
C GLU A 3 -10.41 5.84 -0.59
N PRO A 4 -9.23 5.55 -1.17
CA PRO A 4 -8.27 6.61 -1.48
C PRO A 4 -8.91 7.61 -2.44
N ALA A 5 -9.10 8.85 -2.00
CA ALA A 5 -9.48 9.95 -2.87
C ALA A 5 -8.30 10.32 -3.78
N GLU A 6 -8.57 11.08 -4.83
CA GLU A 6 -7.54 11.63 -5.70
C GLU A 6 -6.57 12.51 -4.91
N GLY A 7 -5.26 12.40 -5.20
CA GLY A 7 -4.21 13.07 -4.45
C GLY A 7 -3.36 12.13 -3.60
N THR A 8 -2.63 12.69 -2.63
CA THR A 8 -1.64 11.95 -1.83
C THR A 8 -2.07 11.88 -0.37
N THR A 9 -2.01 10.67 0.20
CA THR A 9 -2.20 10.41 1.63
C THR A 9 -0.93 9.78 2.20
N GLN A 10 -0.54 10.18 3.40
CA GLN A 10 0.66 9.66 4.06
C GLN A 10 0.33 9.14 5.45
N VAL A 11 0.95 8.03 5.83
CA VAL A 11 0.88 7.45 7.17
C VAL A 11 2.28 7.18 7.69
N THR A 12 2.50 7.41 8.98
CA THR A 12 3.77 7.12 9.64
C THR A 12 3.54 6.16 10.80
N VAL A 13 4.32 5.09 10.84
CA VAL A 13 4.33 4.10 11.92
C VAL A 13 5.55 4.37 12.80
N PRO A 14 5.38 4.69 14.09
CA PRO A 14 6.50 4.92 14.99
C PRO A 14 7.09 3.60 15.53
N ASP A 15 8.37 3.63 15.93
CA ASP A 15 8.99 2.61 16.76
C ASP A 15 8.59 2.76 18.24
N LEU A 16 9.11 1.87 19.10
CA LEU A 16 8.88 1.90 20.55
C LEU A 16 9.46 3.15 21.23
N GLN A 17 10.27 3.94 20.53
CA GLN A 17 10.84 5.21 20.99
C GLN A 17 10.13 6.43 20.38
N GLY A 18 9.07 6.22 19.57
CA GLY A 18 8.32 7.29 18.92
C GLY A 18 8.96 7.85 17.63
N ARG A 19 10.06 7.25 17.14
CA ARG A 19 10.73 7.66 15.90
C ARG A 19 10.06 6.99 14.70
N SER A 20 10.09 7.61 13.52
CA SER A 20 9.53 7.00 12.31
C SER A 20 10.24 5.68 11.98
N ALA A 21 9.50 4.57 12.04
CA ALA A 21 9.96 3.24 11.65
C ALA A 21 9.56 2.91 10.21
N LEU A 22 8.42 3.41 9.75
CA LEU A 22 7.92 3.27 8.40
C LEU A 22 7.10 4.51 8.05
N THR A 23 7.31 5.06 6.86
CA THR A 23 6.44 6.06 6.27
C THR A 23 5.87 5.49 4.99
N SER A 24 4.55 5.35 4.94
CA SER A 24 3.85 4.93 3.73
C SER A 24 3.15 6.13 3.08
N THR A 25 3.35 6.27 1.78
CA THR A 25 2.72 7.31 0.96
C THR A 25 1.86 6.61 -0.09
N VAL A 26 0.63 7.04 -0.24
CA VAL A 26 -0.29 6.54 -1.26
C VAL A 26 -0.74 7.72 -2.11
N GLY A 27 -0.34 7.73 -3.38
CA GLY A 27 -0.86 8.63 -4.41
C GLY A 27 -1.96 7.95 -5.22
N ARG A 28 -3.04 8.67 -5.51
CA ARG A 28 -4.04 8.27 -6.50
C ARG A 28 -4.09 9.30 -7.63
N THR A 29 -4.06 8.83 -8.86
CA THR A 29 -4.30 9.62 -10.07
C THR A 29 -5.20 8.81 -10.99
N GLY A 30 -6.47 9.23 -11.13
CA GLY A 30 -7.47 8.42 -11.84
C GLY A 30 -7.65 7.01 -11.24
N SER A 31 -7.37 5.97 -12.04
CA SER A 31 -7.43 4.55 -11.66
C SER A 31 -6.14 4.01 -11.06
N THR A 32 -5.04 4.75 -11.15
CA THR A 32 -3.73 4.28 -10.68
C THR A 32 -3.51 4.66 -9.23
N LEU A 33 -3.12 3.69 -8.40
CA LEU A 33 -2.57 3.91 -7.07
C LEU A 33 -1.06 3.64 -7.08
N GLN A 34 -0.30 4.57 -6.52
CA GLN A 34 1.12 4.41 -6.26
C GLN A 34 1.33 4.37 -4.75
N ILE A 35 1.87 3.26 -4.25
CA ILE A 35 2.05 3.02 -2.81
C ILE A 35 3.54 2.87 -2.54
N GLU A 36 4.12 3.81 -1.81
CA GLU A 36 5.50 3.77 -1.36
C GLU A 36 5.56 3.44 0.14
N ALA A 37 6.57 2.70 0.55
CA ALA A 37 6.85 2.30 1.93
C ALA A 37 8.32 2.60 2.26
N ALA A 38 8.60 3.85 2.62
CA ALA A 38 9.93 4.31 2.98
C ALA A 38 10.31 3.86 4.41
N GLY A 39 11.53 3.34 4.56
CA GLY A 39 12.00 2.79 5.84
C GLY A 39 11.54 1.36 6.13
N ALA A 40 10.91 0.69 5.16
CA ALA A 40 10.43 -0.69 5.28
C ALA A 40 11.58 -1.71 5.44
N ALA A 41 12.13 -1.82 6.64
CA ALA A 41 13.16 -2.82 6.97
C ALA A 41 12.57 -4.24 7.22
N LYS A 42 11.24 -4.36 7.23
CA LYS A 42 10.51 -5.61 7.49
C LYS A 42 9.42 -5.80 6.42
N PRO A 43 8.96 -7.03 6.20
CA PRO A 43 7.81 -7.28 5.34
C PRO A 43 6.62 -6.42 5.77
N TRP A 44 5.98 -5.79 4.79
CA TRP A 44 4.80 -4.94 4.95
C TRP A 44 3.72 -5.41 3.98
N GLN A 45 2.46 -5.07 4.26
CA GLN A 45 1.33 -5.42 3.41
C GLN A 45 0.32 -4.29 3.48
N VAL A 46 -0.49 -4.13 2.43
CA VAL A 46 -1.55 -3.10 2.39
C VAL A 46 -2.87 -3.75 2.00
N LEU A 47 -3.88 -3.59 2.85
CA LEU A 47 -5.24 -3.99 2.55
C LEU A 47 -5.99 -2.83 1.89
N LEU A 48 -6.45 -3.02 0.65
CA LEU A 48 -7.40 -2.14 -0.03
C LEU A 48 -8.82 -2.50 0.42
N ARG A 49 -9.33 -1.77 1.41
CA ARG A 49 -10.66 -2.02 1.98
C ARG A 49 -11.75 -1.63 0.98
N GLY A 50 -12.71 -2.53 0.77
CA GLY A 50 -13.85 -2.30 -0.12
C GLY A 50 -13.54 -2.42 -1.62
N VAL A 51 -12.28 -2.69 -1.99
CA VAL A 51 -11.89 -3.01 -3.36
C VAL A 51 -11.92 -4.53 -3.53
N THR A 52 -12.61 -5.02 -4.56
CA THR A 52 -12.82 -6.46 -4.79
C THR A 52 -12.00 -7.02 -5.96
N ALA A 53 -11.55 -6.14 -6.85
CA ALA A 53 -10.71 -6.48 -7.99
C ALA A 53 -9.74 -5.33 -8.27
N VAL A 54 -8.59 -5.67 -8.84
CA VAL A 54 -7.65 -4.75 -9.46
C VAL A 54 -7.36 -5.31 -10.85
N THR A 55 -7.13 -4.43 -11.80
CA THR A 55 -6.79 -4.81 -13.17
C THR A 55 -5.35 -5.29 -13.27
N ASP A 56 -4.45 -4.67 -12.51
CA ASP A 56 -3.03 -5.04 -12.47
C ASP A 56 -2.36 -4.65 -11.14
N LEU A 57 -1.27 -5.36 -10.80
CA LEU A 57 -0.38 -5.04 -9.69
C LEU A 57 1.07 -5.25 -10.13
N ILE A 58 1.87 -4.20 -9.99
CA ILE A 58 3.32 -4.24 -10.20
C ILE A 58 4.03 -4.23 -8.84
N GLY A 59 5.03 -5.12 -8.68
CA GLY A 59 5.90 -5.16 -7.50
C GLY A 59 5.42 -6.06 -6.36
N GLY A 60 4.40 -6.89 -6.59
CA GLY A 60 3.92 -7.82 -5.57
C GLY A 60 2.81 -8.74 -6.03
N GLN A 61 2.10 -9.29 -5.04
CA GLN A 61 0.99 -10.24 -5.20
C GLN A 61 -0.29 -9.71 -4.57
N VAL A 62 -1.42 -10.08 -5.15
CA VAL A 62 -2.77 -9.79 -4.63
C VAL A 62 -3.36 -11.05 -4.03
N GLU A 63 -3.94 -10.93 -2.85
CA GLU A 63 -4.74 -11.98 -2.21
C GLU A 63 -6.12 -11.43 -1.82
N SER A 64 -7.17 -12.21 -2.05
CA SER A 64 -8.51 -11.87 -1.61
C SER A 64 -8.64 -11.99 -0.09
N ASP A 65 -9.22 -10.97 0.55
CA ASP A 65 -9.53 -10.92 1.97
C ASP A 65 -11.02 -10.60 2.16
N GLU A 66 -11.62 -11.00 3.28
CA GLU A 66 -13.04 -10.74 3.56
C GLU A 66 -13.40 -9.24 3.49
N ALA A 67 -12.43 -8.36 3.74
CA ALA A 67 -12.63 -6.93 3.72
C ALA A 67 -12.13 -6.23 2.43
N GLY A 68 -11.60 -6.97 1.45
CA GLY A 68 -11.14 -6.42 0.17
C GLY A 68 -9.94 -7.17 -0.41
N LEU A 69 -8.93 -6.44 -0.87
CA LEU A 69 -7.72 -7.02 -1.47
C LEU A 69 -6.46 -6.73 -0.64
N LEU A 70 -5.76 -7.78 -0.24
CA LEU A 70 -4.49 -7.71 0.46
C LEU A 70 -3.33 -7.72 -0.55
N LEU A 71 -2.60 -6.61 -0.61
CA LEU A 71 -1.42 -6.45 -1.45
C LEU A 71 -0.17 -6.82 -0.65
N LYS A 72 0.63 -7.72 -1.21
CA LYS A 72 1.88 -8.24 -0.63
C LYS A 72 3.04 -7.89 -1.56
N PRO A 73 3.85 -6.88 -1.23
CA PRO A 73 5.07 -6.58 -1.99
C PRO A 73 6.02 -7.77 -2.04
N ASP A 74 6.71 -7.90 -3.17
CA ASP A 74 7.81 -8.84 -3.30
C ASP A 74 8.97 -8.44 -2.37
N ALA A 75 9.84 -9.40 -2.04
CA ALA A 75 10.94 -9.17 -1.12
C ALA A 75 11.86 -8.04 -1.62
N GLY A 76 12.04 -7.00 -0.79
CA GLY A 76 12.88 -5.84 -1.10
C GLY A 76 12.20 -4.75 -1.94
N VAL A 77 10.94 -4.95 -2.37
CA VAL A 77 10.15 -3.93 -3.05
C VAL A 77 9.59 -2.94 -2.02
N ALA A 78 9.86 -1.66 -2.26
CA ALA A 78 9.37 -0.54 -1.45
C ALA A 78 8.21 0.20 -2.10
N GLU A 79 7.86 -0.14 -3.34
CA GLU A 79 6.87 0.58 -4.14
C GLU A 79 5.95 -0.39 -4.88
N LEU A 80 4.63 -0.16 -4.81
CA LEU A 80 3.63 -0.87 -5.60
C LEU A 80 2.91 0.11 -6.52
N THR A 81 2.61 -0.35 -7.73
CA THR A 81 1.67 0.32 -8.63
C THR A 81 0.46 -0.58 -8.83
N VAL A 82 -0.72 -0.04 -8.59
CA VAL A 82 -2.00 -0.78 -8.66
C VAL A 82 -2.89 -0.08 -9.67
N GLU A 83 -3.45 -0.84 -10.60
CA GLU A 83 -4.53 -0.37 -11.46
C GLU A 83 -5.86 -0.90 -10.93
N LEU A 84 -6.77 0.01 -10.56
CA LEU A 84 -8.11 -0.33 -10.03
C LEU A 84 -9.07 -0.91 -11.07
#